data_AF-A0A7C3WCP1-F1
#
_entry.id   AF-A0A7C3WCP1-F1
#
_cell.length_a   1.000
_cell.length_b   1.000
_cell.length_c   1.000
_cell.angle_alpha   90.00
_cell.angle_beta   90.00
_cell.angle_gamma   90.00
#
_symmetry.space_group_name_H-M   'P 1'
#
loop_
_entity.id
_entity.type
_entity.pdbx_description
1 polymer ?
#
loop_
_entity_poly.entity_id
_entity_poly.type
_entity_poly.pdbx_seq_one_letter_code
_entity_poly.pdbx_strand_id
1 'polypeptide(L)'
;GFTALGSATTVDKSEANRILEDVKKTVPESPSIIDIFSNNIRVALLMLVPGLGLILAPYVLYNTGLVFSAAGVANEGSGVILFLTTVLLPFFWLEFVAYAASITQNLYMIWAIKSKVLRSEIRNLAYTIIVIVALLLLGAWIETMFILS
;
A
#
# COMPACT_ATOMS: atom_id res chain seq x y z
N GLY A 1 -3.83 12.26 2.85
CA GLY A 1 -2.68 11.38 3.09
C GLY A 1 -1.73 11.40 1.90
N PHE A 2 -0.55 10.77 1.99
CA PHE A 2 0.46 10.79 0.93
C PHE A 2 -0.04 10.28 -0.44
N THR A 3 -0.92 9.27 -0.47
CA THR A 3 -1.56 8.79 -1.70
C THR A 3 -2.45 9.84 -2.35
N ALA A 4 -3.24 10.58 -1.57
CA ALA A 4 -4.05 11.67 -2.08
C ALA A 4 -3.17 12.78 -2.68
N LEU A 5 -2.05 13.12 -2.02
CA LEU A 5 -1.09 14.09 -2.55
C LEU A 5 -0.50 13.62 -3.88
N GLY A 6 -0.03 12.37 -3.96
CA GLY A 6 0.49 11.81 -5.21
C GLY A 6 -0.56 11.76 -6.33
N SER A 7 -1.82 11.46 -6.01
CA SER A 7 -2.91 11.42 -6.99
C SER A 7 -3.28 12.81 -7.55
N ALA A 8 -2.96 13.87 -6.80
CA ALA A 8 -3.19 15.26 -7.18
C ALA A 8 -1.95 15.89 -7.85
N THR A 9 -0.80 15.24 -7.80
CA THR A 9 0.42 15.70 -8.47
C THR A 9 0.21 15.66 -9.98
N THR A 10 0.49 16.77 -10.66
CA THR A 10 0.49 16.82 -12.12
C THR A 10 1.69 16.08 -12.69
N VAL A 11 1.44 15.05 -13.50
CA VAL A 11 2.44 14.34 -14.30
C VAL A 11 2.17 14.59 -15.78
N ASP A 12 3.22 14.74 -16.59
CA ASP A 12 3.05 14.86 -18.04
C ASP A 12 2.87 13.48 -18.70
N LYS A 13 2.50 13.47 -19.99
CA LYS A 13 2.25 12.21 -20.72
C LYS A 13 3.48 11.29 -20.77
N SER A 14 4.69 11.85 -20.88
CA SER A 14 5.91 11.05 -20.95
C SER A 14 6.23 10.40 -19.60
N GLU A 15 6.06 11.14 -18.51
CA GLU A 15 6.23 10.63 -17.16
C GLU A 15 5.13 9.62 -16.78
N ALA A 16 3.87 9.89 -17.14
CA ALA A 16 2.76 8.98 -16.92
C ALA A 16 3.02 7.62 -17.60
N ASN A 17 3.45 7.64 -18.87
CA ASN A 17 3.78 6.41 -19.60
C ASN A 17 4.92 5.64 -18.92
N ARG A 18 5.96 6.33 -18.45
CA ARG A 18 7.07 5.69 -17.73
C ARG A 18 6.60 5.03 -16.43
N ILE A 19 5.78 5.73 -15.63
CA ILE A 19 5.22 5.19 -14.38
C ILE A 19 4.39 3.94 -14.66
N LEU A 20 3.50 3.99 -15.66
CA LEU A 20 2.65 2.86 -16.01
C LEU A 20 3.44 1.68 -16.59
N GLU A 21 4.49 1.92 -17.38
CA GLU A 21 5.40 0.87 -17.82
C GLU A 21 6.13 0.19 -16.66
N ASP A 22 6.59 0.97 -15.67
CA ASP A 22 7.25 0.41 -14.48
C ASP A 22 6.29 -0.42 -13.63
N VAL A 23 5.02 -0.02 -13.54
CA VAL A 23 3.95 -0.83 -12.92
C VAL A 23 3.74 -2.12 -13.70
N LYS A 24 3.62 -2.07 -15.04
CA LYS A 24 3.41 -3.27 -15.88
C LYS A 24 4.54 -4.28 -15.82
N LYS A 25 5.78 -3.86 -15.53
CA LYS A 25 6.93 -4.77 -15.31
C LYS A 25 6.80 -5.56 -14.01
N THR A 26 6.02 -5.05 -13.05
CA THR A 26 5.97 -5.57 -11.68
C THR A 26 4.62 -6.20 -11.34
N VAL A 27 3.54 -5.69 -11.93
CA VAL A 27 2.15 -6.12 -11.73
C VAL A 27 1.60 -6.62 -13.07
N PRO A 28 1.15 -7.90 -13.16
CA PRO A 28 0.52 -8.42 -14.37
C PRO A 28 -0.72 -7.61 -14.76
N GLU A 29 -1.06 -7.57 -16.06
CA GLU A 29 -2.28 -6.88 -16.54
C GLU A 29 -3.57 -7.50 -15.97
N SER A 30 -3.54 -8.77 -15.59
CA SER A 30 -4.62 -9.46 -14.87
C SER A 30 -4.04 -10.10 -13.61
N PRO A 31 -3.88 -9.32 -12.52
CA PRO A 31 -3.24 -9.81 -11.31
C PRO A 31 -4.13 -10.85 -10.63
N SER A 32 -3.54 -11.97 -10.24
CA SER A 32 -4.20 -12.96 -9.40
C SER A 32 -4.29 -12.48 -7.95
N ILE A 33 -5.11 -13.14 -7.13
CA ILE A 33 -5.17 -12.91 -5.68
C ILE A 33 -3.76 -12.98 -5.05
N ILE A 34 -2.91 -13.91 -5.53
CA ILE A 34 -1.55 -14.09 -5.01
C ILE A 34 -0.67 -12.90 -5.38
N ASP A 35 -0.82 -12.32 -6.57
CA ASP A 35 -0.05 -11.15 -7.02
C ASP A 35 -0.40 -9.93 -6.18
N ILE A 36 -1.69 -9.66 -5.99
CA ILE A 36 -2.21 -8.55 -5.18
C ILE A 36 -1.74 -8.70 -3.72
N PHE A 37 -1.98 -9.89 -3.14
CA PHE A 37 -1.56 -10.17 -1.76
C PHE A 37 -0.04 -10.02 -1.60
N SER A 38 0.75 -10.59 -2.52
CA SER A 38 2.20 -10.54 -2.47
C SER A 38 2.75 -9.13 -2.57
N ASN A 39 2.14 -8.27 -3.40
CA ASN A 39 2.51 -6.87 -3.49
C ASN A 39 2.26 -6.15 -2.15
N ASN A 40 1.03 -6.25 -1.63
CA ASN A 40 0.65 -5.54 -0.42
C ASN A 40 1.37 -6.06 0.84
N ILE A 41 1.58 -7.37 0.96
CA ILE A 41 2.29 -7.93 2.13
C ILE A 41 3.76 -7.51 2.14
N ARG A 42 4.42 -7.43 0.98
CA ARG A 42 5.81 -6.93 0.90
C ARG A 42 5.89 -5.48 1.39
N VAL A 43 4.96 -4.64 0.97
CA VAL A 43 4.86 -3.24 1.41
C VAL A 43 4.63 -3.16 2.93
N ALA A 44 3.66 -3.92 3.46
CA ALA A 44 3.35 -3.94 4.89
C ALA A 44 4.54 -4.42 5.74
N LEU A 45 5.25 -5.47 5.31
CA LEU A 45 6.44 -5.98 5.99
C LEU A 45 7.59 -4.97 5.97
N LEU A 46 7.78 -4.22 4.88
CA LEU A 46 8.76 -3.12 4.84
C LEU A 46 8.37 -1.99 5.81
N MET A 47 7.08 -1.68 5.93
CA MET A 47 6.58 -0.68 6.88
C MET A 47 6.75 -1.12 8.34
N LEU A 48 6.84 -2.42 8.64
CA LEU A 48 7.11 -2.93 9.99
C LEU A 48 8.56 -2.72 10.45
N VAL A 49 9.52 -2.54 9.54
CA VAL A 49 10.95 -2.47 9.87
C VAL A 49 11.24 -1.20 10.69
N PRO A 50 11.65 -1.30 11.97
CA PRO A 50 11.76 -0.17 12.89
C PRO A 50 12.61 0.97 12.31
N GLY A 51 12.05 2.17 12.28
CA GLY A 51 12.67 3.37 11.71
C GLY A 51 12.59 3.44 10.18
N LEU A 52 13.01 2.38 9.47
CA LEU A 52 12.96 2.34 8.00
C LEU A 52 11.53 2.50 7.46
N GLY A 53 10.57 1.79 8.06
CA GLY A 53 9.18 1.84 7.66
C GLY A 53 8.54 3.23 7.78
N LEU A 54 9.01 4.09 8.70
CA LEU A 54 8.51 5.47 8.82
C LEU A 54 8.97 6.36 7.66
N ILE A 55 10.11 6.05 7.03
CA ILE A 55 10.62 6.74 5.84
C ILE A 55 9.98 6.15 4.59
N LEU A 56 9.87 4.82 4.51
CA LEU A 56 9.33 4.13 3.34
C LEU A 56 7.82 4.30 3.20
N ALA A 57 7.06 4.33 4.29
CA ALA A 57 5.60 4.46 4.23
C ALA A 57 5.13 5.69 3.43
N PRO A 58 5.56 6.93 3.74
CA PRO A 58 5.14 8.09 2.95
C PRO A 58 5.62 8.02 1.50
N TYR A 59 6.82 7.48 1.25
CA TYR A 59 7.35 7.29 -0.11
C TYR A 59 6.48 6.32 -0.93
N VAL A 60 6.20 5.13 -0.41
CA VAL A 60 5.37 4.14 -1.10
C VAL A 60 3.97 4.68 -1.33
N LEU A 61 3.33 5.25 -0.30
CA LEU A 61 1.99 5.81 -0.41
C LEU A 61 1.91 6.94 -1.45
N TYR A 62 2.92 7.81 -1.51
CA TYR A 62 2.99 8.88 -2.52
C TYR A 62 3.16 8.31 -3.94
N ASN A 63 4.03 7.31 -4.12
CA ASN A 63 4.21 6.65 -5.42
C ASN A 63 2.94 5.92 -5.87
N THR A 64 2.21 5.26 -4.97
CA THR A 64 0.86 4.71 -5.28
C THR A 64 -0.08 5.81 -5.76
N GLY A 65 -0.01 7.00 -5.14
CA GLY A 65 -0.73 8.19 -5.61
C GLY A 65 -0.33 8.60 -7.03
N LEU A 66 0.97 8.60 -7.35
CA LEU A 66 1.45 8.91 -8.69
C LEU A 66 0.95 7.90 -9.74
N VAL A 67 0.74 6.63 -9.39
CA VAL A 67 0.12 5.65 -10.28
C VAL A 67 -1.32 6.07 -10.62
N PHE A 68 -2.11 6.55 -9.65
CA PHE A 68 -3.43 7.12 -9.94
C PHE A 68 -3.35 8.35 -10.84
N SER A 69 -2.39 9.25 -10.60
CA SER A 69 -2.19 10.42 -11.46
C SER A 69 -1.86 10.03 -12.90
N ALA A 70 -0.90 9.12 -13.08
CA ALA A 70 -0.50 8.60 -14.38
C ALA A 70 -1.65 7.87 -15.10
N ALA A 71 -2.42 7.06 -14.38
CA ALA A 71 -3.62 6.41 -14.90
C ALA A 71 -4.68 7.43 -15.32
N GLY A 72 -4.84 8.52 -14.55
CA GLY A 72 -5.72 9.63 -14.92
C GLY A 72 -5.33 10.23 -16.25
N VAL A 73 -4.05 10.57 -16.43
CA VAL A 73 -3.52 11.11 -17.69
C VAL A 73 -3.73 10.16 -18.87
N ALA A 74 -3.47 8.86 -18.68
CA ALA A 74 -3.63 7.84 -19.73
C ALA A 74 -5.09 7.64 -20.17
N ASN A 75 -6.05 7.89 -19.28
CA ASN A 75 -7.49 7.77 -19.54
C ASN A 75 -8.17 9.12 -19.80
N GLU A 76 -7.39 10.20 -20.05
CA GLU A 76 -7.90 11.57 -20.22
C GLU A 76 -8.81 12.04 -19.06
N GLY A 77 -8.56 11.52 -17.86
CA GLY A 77 -9.33 11.76 -16.64
C GLY A 77 -8.50 12.36 -15.51
N SER A 78 -9.04 12.29 -14.29
CA SER A 78 -8.40 12.81 -13.08
C SER A 78 -7.90 11.69 -12.18
N GLY A 79 -6.61 11.73 -11.84
CA GLY A 79 -6.03 10.80 -10.87
C GLY A 79 -6.68 10.90 -9.48
N VAL A 80 -7.11 12.09 -9.08
CA VAL A 80 -7.85 12.29 -7.82
C VAL A 80 -9.20 11.56 -7.86
N ILE A 81 -9.92 11.60 -8.99
CA ILE A 81 -11.20 10.88 -9.13
C ILE A 81 -10.96 9.37 -9.08
N LEU A 82 -9.93 8.85 -9.75
CA LEU A 82 -9.56 7.43 -9.68
C LEU A 82 -9.18 6.99 -8.26
N PHE A 83 -8.44 7.82 -7.54
CA PHE A 83 -8.13 7.57 -6.13
C PHE A 83 -9.40 7.57 -5.27
N LEU A 84 -10.24 8.58 -5.39
CA LEU A 84 -11.47 8.70 -4.58
C LEU A 84 -12.46 7.57 -4.85
N THR A 85 -12.59 7.14 -6.10
CA THR A 85 -13.41 5.96 -6.44
C THR A 85 -12.85 4.70 -5.81
N THR A 86 -11.53 4.52 -5.79
CA THR A 86 -10.87 3.40 -5.11
C THR A 86 -11.08 3.43 -3.59
N VAL A 87 -11.08 4.61 -2.96
CA VAL A 87 -11.35 4.78 -1.52
C VAL A 87 -12.74 4.30 -1.13
N LEU A 88 -13.71 4.33 -2.04
CA LEU A 88 -15.06 3.82 -1.80
C LEU A 88 -15.12 2.29 -1.82
N LEU A 89 -14.07 1.62 -2.31
CA LEU A 89 -14.03 0.17 -2.43
C LEU A 89 -13.58 -0.48 -1.11
N PRO A 90 -14.17 -1.62 -0.73
CA PRO A 90 -13.88 -2.26 0.56
C PRO A 90 -12.43 -2.73 0.72
N PHE A 91 -11.78 -3.20 -0.35
CA PHE A 91 -10.40 -3.68 -0.28
C PHE A 91 -9.41 -2.57 0.12
N PHE A 92 -9.67 -1.32 -0.30
CA PHE A 92 -8.86 -0.16 0.08
C PHE A 92 -8.77 -0.01 1.62
N TRP A 93 -9.89 -0.17 2.32
CA TRP A 93 -9.92 -0.03 3.77
C TRP A 93 -9.20 -1.17 4.49
N LEU A 94 -9.24 -2.39 3.93
CA LEU A 94 -8.50 -3.52 4.48
C LEU A 94 -6.99 -3.31 4.36
N GLU A 95 -6.51 -2.81 3.21
CA GLU A 95 -5.11 -2.43 3.03
C GLU A 95 -4.70 -1.26 3.93
N PHE A 96 -5.54 -0.21 3.99
CA PHE A 96 -5.28 0.95 4.82
C PHE A 96 -5.10 0.57 6.29
N VAL A 97 -5.97 -0.29 6.83
CA VAL A 97 -5.86 -0.78 8.21
C VAL A 97 -4.63 -1.66 8.39
N ALA A 98 -4.27 -2.50 7.41
CA ALA A 98 -3.05 -3.32 7.47
C ALA A 98 -1.78 -2.45 7.48
N TYR A 99 -1.72 -1.40 6.67
CA TYR A 99 -0.60 -0.45 6.64
C TYR A 99 -0.54 0.40 7.91
N ALA A 100 -1.68 0.85 8.42
CA ALA A 100 -1.75 1.53 9.71
C ALA A 100 -1.22 0.64 10.84
N ALA A 101 -1.65 -0.62 10.91
CA ALA A 101 -1.16 -1.59 11.89
C ALA A 101 0.36 -1.81 11.77
N SER A 102 0.89 -1.87 10.54
CA SER A 102 2.32 -2.00 10.27
C SER A 102 3.13 -0.81 10.82
N ILE A 103 2.67 0.41 10.55
CA ILE A 103 3.31 1.65 11.04
C ILE A 103 3.17 1.77 12.56
N THR A 104 2.02 1.42 13.13
CA THR A 104 1.83 1.42 14.58
C THR A 104 2.77 0.44 15.28
N GLN A 105 2.88 -0.79 14.78
CA GLN A 105 3.81 -1.77 15.33
C GLN A 105 5.27 -1.38 15.13
N ASN A 106 5.61 -0.69 14.04
CA ASN A 106 6.93 -0.08 13.85
C ASN A 106 7.28 0.86 15.02
N LEU A 107 6.36 1.77 15.38
CA LEU A 107 6.55 2.71 16.49
C LEU A 107 6.72 1.99 17.83
N TYR A 108 5.91 0.95 18.09
CA TYR A 108 6.07 0.12 19.29
C TYR A 108 7.41 -0.60 19.33
N MET A 109 7.89 -1.11 18.19
CA MET A 109 9.21 -1.74 18.09
C MET A 109 10.34 -0.74 18.35
N ILE A 110 10.27 0.47 17.80
CA ILE A 110 11.23 1.55 18.11
C ILE A 110 11.25 1.84 19.62
N TRP A 111 10.07 1.99 20.21
CA TRP A 111 9.94 2.23 21.65
C TRP A 111 10.52 1.06 22.47
N ALA A 112 10.21 -0.19 22.12
CA ALA A 112 10.67 -1.37 22.84
C ALA A 112 12.19 -1.55 22.75
N ILE A 113 12.81 -1.19 21.61
CA ILE A 113 14.26 -1.15 21.44
C ILE A 113 14.86 -0.10 22.39
N LYS A 114 14.34 1.14 22.37
CA LYS A 114 14.83 2.24 23.23
C LYS A 114 14.68 1.91 24.72
N SER A 115 13.56 1.30 25.09
CA SER A 115 13.21 0.93 26.46
C SER A 115 13.82 -0.41 26.90
N LYS A 116 14.58 -1.09 26.03
CA LYS A 116 15.22 -2.40 26.30
C LYS A 116 14.25 -3.53 26.70
N VAL A 117 13.01 -3.47 26.23
CA VAL A 117 11.94 -4.47 26.49
C VAL A 117 11.53 -5.23 25.22
N LEU A 118 12.42 -5.32 24.22
CA LEU A 118 12.13 -5.94 22.92
C LEU A 118 11.51 -7.34 23.02
N ARG A 119 11.96 -8.16 23.98
CA ARG A 119 11.45 -9.53 24.16
C ARG A 119 9.95 -9.59 24.42
N SER A 120 9.38 -8.63 25.15
CA SER A 120 7.94 -8.61 25.39
C SER A 120 7.15 -8.18 24.15
N GLU A 121 7.77 -7.39 23.26
CA GLU A 121 7.11 -6.85 22.07
C GLU A 121 7.10 -7.80 20.87
N ILE A 122 8.02 -8.78 20.81
CA ILE A 122 8.07 -9.79 19.73
C ILE A 122 6.73 -10.55 19.61
N ARG A 123 6.06 -10.83 20.74
CA ARG A 123 4.75 -11.50 20.71
C ARG A 123 3.67 -10.62 20.07
N ASN A 124 3.67 -9.32 20.37
CA ASN A 124 2.73 -8.37 19.76
C ASN A 124 3.03 -8.22 18.27
N LEU A 125 4.30 -8.16 17.88
CA LEU A 125 4.71 -8.17 16.47
C LEU A 125 4.15 -9.39 15.72
N ALA A 126 4.25 -10.58 16.29
CA ALA A 126 3.70 -11.80 15.68
C ALA A 126 2.18 -11.72 15.48
N TYR A 127 1.43 -11.25 16.50
CA TYR A 127 -0.02 -11.06 16.37
C TYR A 127 -0.38 -10.00 15.33
N THR A 128 0.38 -8.90 15.27
CA THR A 128 0.18 -7.86 14.26
C THR A 128 0.42 -8.39 12.85
N ILE A 129 1.45 -9.21 12.64
CA ILE A 129 1.70 -9.85 11.33
C ILE A 129 0.53 -10.77 10.94
N ILE A 130 -0.02 -11.55 11.87
CA ILE A 130 -1.18 -12.41 11.60
C ILE A 130 -2.40 -11.58 11.16
N VAL A 131 -2.67 -10.47 11.86
CA VAL A 131 -3.76 -9.55 11.50
C VAL A 131 -3.54 -8.93 10.12
N ILE A 132 -2.32 -8.46 9.83
CA ILE A 132 -1.95 -7.90 8.52
C ILE A 132 -2.18 -8.93 7.42
N VAL A 133 -1.71 -10.16 7.60
CA VAL A 133 -1.87 -11.24 6.62
C VAL A 133 -3.35 -11.52 6.36
N ALA A 134 -4.17 -11.61 7.41
CA ALA A 134 -5.61 -11.86 7.27
C ALA A 134 -6.32 -10.72 6.53
N LEU A 135 -6.04 -9.46 6.88
CA LEU A 135 -6.61 -8.29 6.22
C LEU A 135 -6.23 -8.22 4.74
N LEU A 136 -4.95 -8.44 4.42
CA LEU A 136 -4.46 -8.35 3.05
C LEU A 136 -4.91 -9.51 2.17
N LEU A 137 -5.02 -10.73 2.71
CA LEU A 137 -5.61 -11.85 1.97
C LEU A 137 -7.08 -11.60 1.65
N LEU A 138 -7.85 -11.10 2.62
CA LEU A 138 -9.24 -10.74 2.42
C LEU A 138 -9.38 -9.59 1.41
N GLY A 139 -8.53 -8.57 1.52
CA GLY A 139 -8.46 -7.45 0.59
C GLY A 139 -8.19 -7.91 -0.85
N ALA A 140 -7.16 -8.73 -1.04
CA ALA A 140 -6.81 -9.27 -2.36
C ALA A 140 -7.92 -10.12 -2.98
N TRP A 141 -8.62 -10.92 -2.16
CA TRP A 141 -9.77 -11.70 -2.62
C TRP A 141 -10.91 -10.79 -3.09
N ILE A 142 -11.24 -9.77 -2.31
CA ILE A 142 -12.29 -8.80 -2.65
C ILE A 142 -11.90 -7.99 -3.90
N GLU A 143 -10.67 -7.48 -3.97
CA GLU A 143 -10.18 -6.70 -5.11
C GLU A 143 -10.27 -7.48 -6.42
N THR A 144 -9.89 -8.77 -6.39
CA THR A 144 -9.98 -9.64 -7.57
C THR A 144 -11.43 -9.77 -8.07
N MET A 145 -12.44 -9.75 -7.18
CA MET A 145 -13.85 -9.77 -7.60
C MET A 145 -14.25 -8.52 -8.39
N PHE A 146 -13.66 -7.36 -8.09
CA PHE A 146 -13.92 -6.11 -8.81
C PHE A 146 -13.13 -6.01 -10.12
N ILE A 147 -11.96 -6.65 -10.20
CA ILE A 147 -11.15 -6.68 -11.43
C ILE A 147 -11.76 -7.64 -12.46
N LEU A 148 -12.34 -8.76 -12.01
CA LEU A 148 -12.92 -9.79 -12.88
C LEU A 148 -14.39 -9.55 -13.25
N SER A 149 -15.05 -8.55 -12.65
CA SER A 149 -16.45 -8.16 -12.91
C SER A 149 -16.58 -7.15 -14.04
#